data_AF-A0A2R2MRR2-F1
#
_entry.id   AF-A0A2R2MRR2-F1
#
_cell.length_a   1.000
_cell.length_b   1.000
_cell.length_c   1.000
_cell.angle_alpha   90.00
_cell.angle_beta   90.00
_cell.angle_gamma   90.00
#
_symmetry.space_group_name_H-M   'P 1'
#
loop_
_entity.id
_entity.type
_entity.pdbx_description
1 polymer ?
#
loop_
_entity_poly.entity_id
_entity_poly.type
_entity_poly.pdbx_seq_one_letter_code
_entity_poly.pdbx_strand_id
1 'polypeptide(L)'
;MEGSRNGLELYLDTQQQHEYTQNVLSNGALILLHDRHDHPDMLSFAIHTVPGESAFIALKLKKSVNLPAPYGNCGERKLAYYKKYSKVNCRAECLHNMTLKTCGCRMVYYPEVKGYRDCSPRDIITCYFPLSENTTQIKRQCDCIVPCEILSFDYSISSSKMSAKPISLEFNRTAESVEKDFVSVALYYTDMTYEEVVQQEAYSTLTLFADIG
;
A
#
# COMPACT_ATOMS: atom_id res chain seq x y z
N MET A 1 13.99 2.37 -18.56
CA MET A 1 15.26 3.06 -18.21
C MET A 1 15.33 3.08 -16.69
N GLU A 2 16.48 2.76 -16.11
CA GLU A 2 16.70 2.69 -14.66
C GLU A 2 17.40 3.94 -14.12
N GLY A 3 17.42 4.07 -12.79
CA GLY A 3 18.09 5.17 -12.09
C GLY A 3 17.22 6.40 -11.85
N SER A 4 17.66 7.23 -10.90
CA SER A 4 16.87 8.33 -10.33
C SER A 4 16.42 9.41 -11.31
N ARG A 5 17.12 9.58 -12.43
CA ARG A 5 16.75 10.54 -13.49
C ARG A 5 15.68 10.05 -14.46
N ASN A 6 15.38 8.75 -14.43
CA ASN A 6 14.44 8.11 -15.35
C ASN A 6 13.18 7.61 -14.63
N GLY A 7 12.99 8.04 -13.39
CA GLY A 7 11.86 7.70 -12.54
C GLY A 7 10.78 8.78 -12.50
N LEU A 8 9.97 8.72 -11.45
CA LEU A 8 8.99 9.74 -11.10
C LEU A 8 9.62 10.70 -10.09
N GLU A 9 9.65 11.99 -10.41
CA GLU A 9 10.07 13.05 -9.50
C GLU A 9 8.87 13.93 -9.14
N LEU A 10 8.65 14.13 -7.84
CA LEU A 10 7.54 14.89 -7.27
C LEU A 10 8.08 15.97 -6.32
N TYR A 11 7.47 17.14 -6.37
CA TYR A 11 7.62 18.20 -5.38
C TYR A 11 6.26 18.46 -4.77
N LEU A 12 6.13 18.18 -3.47
CA LEU A 12 4.87 18.23 -2.73
C LEU A 12 4.93 19.38 -1.74
N ASP A 13 4.01 20.34 -1.86
CA ASP A 13 3.79 21.41 -0.87
C ASP A 13 2.72 20.92 0.12
N THR A 14 3.12 20.65 1.37
CA THR A 14 2.22 20.15 2.42
C THR A 14 1.37 21.24 3.08
N GLN A 15 1.60 22.52 2.74
CA GLN A 15 0.78 23.67 3.17
C GLN A 15 0.42 23.69 4.67
N GLN A 16 1.38 23.38 5.55
CA GLN A 16 1.11 23.12 6.97
C GLN A 16 0.39 24.27 7.66
N GLN A 17 0.71 25.51 7.29
CA GLN A 17 0.11 26.69 7.90
C GLN A 17 -1.39 26.86 7.63
N HIS A 18 -1.90 26.28 6.54
CA HIS A 18 -3.29 26.48 6.10
C HIS A 18 -4.16 25.23 6.26
N GLU A 19 -3.59 24.04 6.06
CA GLU A 19 -4.37 22.80 6.00
C GLU A 19 -4.33 21.98 7.30
N TYR A 20 -3.31 22.16 8.14
CA TYR A 20 -3.15 21.34 9.33
C TYR A 20 -3.96 21.92 10.49
N THR A 21 -4.82 21.09 11.08
CA THR A 21 -5.46 21.42 12.36
C THR A 21 -4.44 21.32 13.50
N GLN A 22 -4.70 21.97 14.64
CA GLN A 22 -3.78 21.98 15.79
C GLN A 22 -3.46 20.59 16.37
N ASN A 23 -4.19 19.53 15.97
CA ASN A 23 -4.06 18.17 16.50
C ASN A 23 -3.25 17.23 15.61
N VAL A 24 -2.59 17.73 14.55
CA VAL A 24 -1.77 16.89 13.69
C VAL A 24 -0.40 16.63 14.34
N LEU A 25 -0.07 15.34 14.53
CA LEU A 25 1.16 14.90 15.21
C LEU A 25 2.33 14.64 14.27
N SER A 26 2.09 14.51 12.97
CA SER A 26 3.10 14.18 11.96
C SER A 26 2.88 15.01 10.71
N ASN A 27 3.95 15.63 10.24
CA ASN A 27 3.98 16.47 9.06
C ASN A 27 4.71 15.76 7.92
N GLY A 28 4.30 16.02 6.68
CA GLY A 28 4.83 15.34 5.51
C GLY A 28 3.74 14.70 4.67
N ALA A 29 4.17 14.06 3.58
CA ALA A 29 3.31 13.30 2.69
C ALA A 29 3.43 11.80 2.98
N LEU A 30 2.35 11.07 2.72
CA LEU A 30 2.33 9.61 2.79
C LEU A 30 2.37 9.05 1.38
N ILE A 31 3.27 8.08 1.15
CA ILE A 31 3.48 7.45 -0.16
C ILE A 31 3.29 5.96 -0.03
N LEU A 32 2.35 5.40 -0.79
CA LEU A 32 2.11 3.97 -0.83
C LEU A 32 2.52 3.39 -2.18
N LEU A 33 3.35 2.35 -2.13
CA LEU A 33 3.72 1.55 -3.29
C LEU A 33 2.81 0.33 -3.33
N HIS A 34 1.98 0.19 -4.37
CA HIS A 34 1.07 -0.95 -4.49
C HIS A 34 0.75 -1.28 -5.96
N ASP A 35 0.22 -2.48 -6.21
CA ASP A 35 -0.28 -2.85 -7.54
C ASP A 35 -1.49 -1.98 -7.90
N ARG A 36 -1.59 -1.59 -9.17
CA ARG A 36 -2.71 -0.81 -9.74
C ARG A 36 -4.10 -1.32 -9.32
N HIS A 37 -4.27 -2.62 -9.15
CA HIS A 37 -5.57 -3.25 -8.87
C HIS A 37 -5.80 -3.53 -7.38
N ASP A 38 -4.83 -3.19 -6.53
CA ASP A 38 -4.95 -3.36 -5.08
C ASP A 38 -5.59 -2.13 -4.42
N HIS A 39 -6.34 -2.39 -3.36
CA HIS A 39 -6.87 -1.37 -2.47
C HIS A 39 -5.71 -0.63 -1.78
N PRO A 40 -5.71 0.71 -1.78
CA PRO A 40 -4.63 1.50 -1.18
C PRO A 40 -4.76 1.53 0.36
N ASP A 41 -4.12 0.57 1.04
CA ASP A 41 -4.02 0.55 2.51
C ASP A 41 -2.89 1.48 3.01
N MET A 42 -3.21 2.78 3.01
CA MET A 42 -2.28 3.84 3.44
C MET A 42 -1.93 3.77 4.93
N LEU A 43 -2.82 3.24 5.78
CA LEU A 43 -2.62 3.22 7.23
C LEU A 43 -1.58 2.19 7.67
N SER A 44 -1.51 1.06 6.96
CA SER A 44 -0.63 -0.04 7.35
C SER A 44 0.75 0.02 6.68
N PHE A 45 0.85 0.58 5.47
CA PHE A 45 2.03 0.38 4.60
C PHE A 45 2.60 1.64 3.96
N ALA A 46 2.10 2.84 4.29
CA ALA A 46 2.64 4.06 3.69
C ALA A 46 4.06 4.39 4.21
N ILE A 47 4.87 4.92 3.31
CA ILE A 47 6.14 5.57 3.58
C ILE A 47 5.85 7.01 4.00
N HIS A 48 6.39 7.41 5.16
CA HIS A 48 6.30 8.77 5.66
C HIS A 48 7.48 9.59 5.13
N THR A 49 7.21 10.78 4.60
CA THR A 49 8.24 11.73 4.18
C THR A 49 8.41 12.86 5.18
N VAL A 50 9.56 13.54 5.13
CA VAL A 50 9.90 14.65 6.02
C VAL A 50 9.96 15.94 5.21
N PRO A 51 9.23 16.99 5.60
CA PRO A 51 9.36 18.32 5.01
C PRO A 51 10.78 18.87 5.12
N GLY A 52 11.22 19.61 4.11
CA GLY A 52 12.58 20.13 3.99
C GLY A 52 13.60 19.11 3.48
N GLU A 53 13.19 17.87 3.19
CA GLU A 53 14.06 16.80 2.68
C GLU A 53 13.68 16.35 1.26
N SER A 54 14.68 15.81 0.57
CA SER A 54 14.53 15.05 -0.67
C SER A 54 14.65 13.56 -0.33
N ALA A 55 13.57 12.81 -0.54
CA ALA A 55 13.52 11.36 -0.36
C ALA A 55 13.72 10.64 -1.70
N PHE A 56 14.67 9.72 -1.75
CA PHE A 56 14.99 8.89 -2.90
C PHE A 56 14.55 7.46 -2.61
N ILE A 57 13.50 7.01 -3.28
CA ILE A 57 12.88 5.70 -3.10
C ILE A 57 13.28 4.82 -4.28
N ALA A 58 14.28 3.98 -4.03
CA ALA A 58 14.81 3.03 -5.00
C ALA A 58 14.00 1.73 -4.93
N LEU A 59 13.39 1.34 -6.05
CA LEU A 59 12.45 0.23 -6.17
C LEU A 59 13.10 -0.99 -6.82
N LYS A 60 12.73 -2.17 -6.31
CA LYS A 60 12.97 -3.47 -6.92
C LYS A 60 11.66 -4.24 -7.00
N LEU A 61 11.33 -4.71 -8.20
CA LEU A 61 10.13 -5.51 -8.40
C LEU A 61 10.40 -6.95 -7.99
N LYS A 62 9.50 -7.52 -7.18
CA LYS A 62 9.57 -8.91 -6.75
C LYS A 62 8.28 -9.62 -7.10
N LYS A 63 8.41 -10.77 -7.75
CA LYS A 63 7.31 -11.70 -8.02
C LYS A 63 7.54 -12.97 -7.22
N SER A 64 6.52 -13.41 -6.47
CA SER A 64 6.55 -14.67 -5.75
C SER A 64 5.46 -15.59 -6.27
N VAL A 65 5.83 -16.81 -6.65
CA VAL A 65 4.94 -17.85 -7.15
C VAL A 65 4.91 -18.99 -6.14
N ASN A 66 3.76 -19.16 -5.50
CA ASN A 66 3.52 -20.17 -4.46
C ASN A 66 2.82 -21.41 -5.03
N LEU A 67 2.99 -22.55 -4.37
CA LEU A 67 2.32 -23.79 -4.76
C LEU A 67 0.93 -23.93 -4.11
N PRO A 68 -0.06 -24.47 -4.85
CA PRO A 68 -1.34 -24.85 -4.30
C PRO A 68 -1.23 -26.15 -3.48
N ALA A 69 -2.33 -26.55 -2.85
CA ALA A 69 -2.43 -27.87 -2.24
C ALA A 69 -2.16 -28.99 -3.29
N PRO A 70 -1.47 -30.08 -2.93
CA PRO A 70 -1.06 -30.48 -1.58
C PRO A 70 0.31 -29.94 -1.12
N TYR A 71 1.08 -29.29 -1.99
CA TYR A 71 2.46 -28.87 -1.71
C TYR A 71 2.55 -27.50 -1.01
N GLY A 72 1.51 -26.69 -1.13
CA GLY A 72 1.33 -25.44 -0.39
C GLY A 72 -0.13 -25.18 -0.08
N ASN A 73 -0.48 -23.92 0.17
CA ASN A 73 -1.85 -23.51 0.50
C ASN A 73 -2.20 -22.16 -0.15
N CYS A 74 -1.62 -21.90 -1.33
CA CYS A 74 -2.03 -20.74 -2.10
C CYS A 74 -3.37 -20.99 -2.78
N GLY A 75 -4.09 -19.90 -3.04
CA GLY A 75 -5.30 -19.95 -3.85
C GLY A 75 -5.90 -18.59 -4.07
N GLU A 76 -6.94 -18.56 -4.89
CA GLU A 76 -7.64 -17.35 -5.25
C GLU A 76 -9.15 -17.57 -5.20
N ARG A 77 -9.90 -16.50 -4.95
CA ARG A 77 -11.35 -16.51 -5.07
C ARG A 77 -11.83 -15.24 -5.74
N LYS A 78 -13.01 -15.32 -6.36
CA LYS A 78 -13.66 -14.14 -6.92
C LYS A 78 -14.06 -13.20 -5.78
N LEU A 79 -13.66 -11.94 -5.90
CA LEU A 79 -14.09 -10.85 -5.03
C LEU A 79 -15.29 -10.14 -5.67
N ALA A 80 -16.16 -9.57 -4.84
CA ALA A 80 -17.34 -8.85 -5.29
C ALA A 80 -16.98 -7.46 -5.84
N TYR A 81 -15.99 -6.80 -5.23
CA TYR A 81 -15.70 -5.39 -5.51
C TYR A 81 -14.35 -5.14 -6.20
N TYR A 82 -13.50 -6.17 -6.32
CA TYR A 82 -12.17 -6.07 -6.91
C TYR A 82 -11.99 -7.05 -8.08
N LYS A 83 -11.29 -6.61 -9.12
CA LYS A 83 -11.07 -7.41 -10.34
C LYS A 83 -10.09 -8.57 -10.15
N LYS A 84 -9.08 -8.38 -9.29
CA LYS A 84 -8.02 -9.34 -9.01
C LYS A 84 -8.03 -9.71 -7.53
N TYR A 85 -7.88 -11.00 -7.25
CA TYR A 85 -7.67 -11.46 -5.88
C TYR A 85 -6.27 -11.06 -5.42
N SER A 86 -6.22 -10.38 -4.28
CA SER A 86 -5.01 -10.19 -3.51
C SER A 86 -5.38 -10.26 -2.03
N LYS A 87 -4.40 -10.51 -1.17
CA LYS A 87 -4.64 -10.56 0.26
C LYS A 87 -5.16 -9.22 0.80
N VAL A 88 -4.70 -8.11 0.23
CA VAL A 88 -5.14 -6.74 0.59
C VAL A 88 -6.57 -6.51 0.13
N ASN A 89 -6.91 -6.83 -1.12
CA ASN A 89 -8.28 -6.72 -1.63
C ASN A 89 -9.28 -7.58 -0.86
N CYS A 90 -8.90 -8.81 -0.52
CA CYS A 90 -9.72 -9.70 0.29
C CYS A 90 -10.01 -9.13 1.68
N ARG A 91 -9.00 -8.55 2.33
CA ARG A 91 -9.15 -7.91 3.65
C ARG A 91 -10.02 -6.66 3.57
N ALA A 92 -9.79 -5.83 2.56
CA ALA A 92 -10.57 -4.62 2.32
C ALA A 92 -12.06 -4.94 2.07
N GLU A 93 -12.35 -5.94 1.22
CA GLU A 93 -13.72 -6.43 1.00
C GLU A 93 -14.35 -7.01 2.27
N CYS A 94 -13.58 -7.78 3.05
CA CYS A 94 -14.07 -8.33 4.31
C CYS A 94 -14.43 -7.24 5.31
N LEU A 95 -13.54 -6.26 5.52
CA LEU A 95 -13.78 -5.12 6.41
C LEU A 95 -14.95 -4.27 5.91
N HIS A 96 -15.05 -4.06 4.59
CA HIS A 96 -16.17 -3.36 3.99
C HIS A 96 -17.50 -4.07 4.30
N ASN A 97 -17.59 -5.39 4.06
CA ASN A 97 -18.79 -6.19 4.37
C ASN A 97 -19.12 -6.20 5.86
N MET A 98 -18.12 -6.26 6.73
CA MET A 98 -18.31 -6.16 8.18
C MET A 98 -18.87 -4.79 8.58
N THR A 99 -18.39 -3.71 7.95
CA THR A 99 -18.85 -2.33 8.20
C THR A 99 -20.31 -2.16 7.78
N LEU A 100 -20.68 -2.66 6.59
CA LEU A 100 -22.07 -2.66 6.11
C LEU A 100 -22.98 -3.39 7.09
N LYS A 101 -22.59 -4.59 7.54
CA LYS A 101 -23.39 -5.43 8.43
C LYS A 101 -23.50 -4.87 9.85
N THR A 102 -22.43 -4.31 10.38
CA THR A 102 -22.32 -3.93 11.80
C THR A 102 -22.72 -2.48 12.03
N CYS A 103 -22.24 -1.57 11.17
CA CYS A 103 -22.47 -0.14 11.30
C CYS A 103 -23.64 0.35 10.43
N GLY A 104 -24.14 -0.46 9.49
CA GLY A 104 -25.25 -0.07 8.61
C GLY A 104 -24.90 1.07 7.65
N CYS A 105 -23.61 1.28 7.38
CA CYS A 105 -23.11 2.36 6.54
C CYS A 105 -21.89 1.93 5.74
N ARG A 106 -21.51 2.73 4.74
CA ARG A 106 -20.36 2.52 3.87
C ARG A 106 -19.35 3.66 4.04
N MET A 107 -18.06 3.36 4.12
CA MET A 107 -17.03 4.42 4.01
C MET A 107 -16.99 4.93 2.56
N VAL A 108 -16.92 6.25 2.39
CA VAL A 108 -17.03 6.93 1.10
C VAL A 108 -16.06 6.42 0.03
N TYR A 109 -14.88 5.95 0.42
CA TYR A 109 -13.83 5.44 -0.47
C TYR A 109 -13.98 3.96 -0.86
N TYR A 110 -14.91 3.21 -0.25
CA TYR A 110 -15.24 1.86 -0.71
C TYR A 110 -16.22 1.90 -1.89
N PRO A 111 -16.30 0.85 -2.72
CA PRO A 111 -17.29 0.78 -3.81
C PRO A 111 -18.73 0.91 -3.33
N GLU A 112 -19.59 1.56 -4.13
CA GLU A 112 -20.99 1.79 -3.76
C GLU A 112 -21.79 0.49 -3.63
N VAL A 113 -22.65 0.43 -2.61
CA VAL A 113 -23.56 -0.69 -2.38
C VAL A 113 -24.97 -0.16 -2.22
N LYS A 114 -25.89 -0.61 -3.09
CA LYS A 114 -27.29 -0.17 -3.08
C LYS A 114 -27.95 -0.45 -1.72
N GLY A 115 -28.68 0.53 -1.21
CA GLY A 115 -29.39 0.42 0.07
C GLY A 115 -28.57 0.83 1.30
N TYR A 116 -27.29 1.18 1.13
CA TYR A 116 -26.46 1.69 2.22
C TYR A 116 -26.15 3.17 2.02
N ARG A 117 -26.26 3.93 3.11
CA ARG A 117 -25.81 5.32 3.18
C ARG A 117 -24.31 5.39 3.47
N ASP A 118 -23.75 6.55 3.22
CA ASP A 118 -22.38 6.85 3.65
C ASP A 118 -22.31 6.96 5.18
N CYS A 119 -21.20 6.51 5.74
CA CYS A 119 -20.91 6.66 7.16
C CYS A 119 -20.78 8.15 7.49
N SER A 120 -21.53 8.60 8.50
CA SER A 120 -21.36 9.93 9.07
C SER A 120 -20.09 9.98 9.92
N PRO A 121 -19.55 11.17 10.23
CA PRO A 121 -18.42 11.29 11.16
C PRO A 121 -18.63 10.56 12.49
N ARG A 122 -19.88 10.52 12.99
CA ARG A 122 -20.23 9.77 14.19
C ARG A 122 -20.08 8.27 13.98
N ASP A 123 -20.62 7.70 12.91
CA ASP A 123 -20.50 6.25 12.62
C ASP A 123 -19.02 5.84 12.49
N ILE A 124 -18.20 6.70 11.88
CA ILE A 124 -16.77 6.47 11.71
C ILE A 124 -16.11 6.33 13.09
N ILE A 125 -16.34 7.31 13.97
CA ILE A 125 -15.69 7.36 15.29
C ILE A 125 -16.24 6.27 16.23
N THR A 126 -17.56 6.08 16.28
CA THR A 126 -18.19 5.23 17.30
C THR A 126 -18.34 3.77 16.88
N CYS A 127 -18.25 3.46 15.57
CA CYS A 127 -18.43 2.10 15.07
C CYS A 127 -17.26 1.62 14.20
N TYR A 128 -16.93 2.36 13.12
CA TYR A 128 -15.91 1.90 12.17
C TYR A 128 -14.52 1.77 12.82
N PHE A 129 -14.01 2.79 13.52
CA PHE A 129 -12.68 2.72 14.11
C PHE A 129 -12.51 1.55 15.09
N PRO A 130 -13.40 1.37 16.11
CA PRO A 130 -13.34 0.19 16.98
C PRO A 130 -13.40 -1.14 16.21
N LEU A 131 -14.19 -1.21 15.13
CA LEU A 131 -14.29 -2.41 14.30
C LEU A 131 -13.00 -2.68 13.51
N SER A 132 -12.42 -1.65 12.89
CA SER A 132 -11.20 -1.74 12.09
C SER A 132 -9.95 -2.03 12.92
N GLU A 133 -9.92 -1.55 14.17
CA GLU A 133 -8.82 -1.77 15.10
C GLU A 133 -8.89 -3.14 15.79
N ASN A 134 -10.03 -3.82 15.74
CA ASN A 134 -10.20 -5.16 16.30
C ASN A 134 -9.58 -6.23 15.40
N THR A 135 -8.23 -6.25 15.35
CA THR A 135 -7.44 -7.17 14.54
C THR A 135 -7.74 -8.64 14.84
N THR A 136 -8.10 -8.97 16.08
CA THR A 136 -8.47 -10.35 16.48
C THR A 136 -9.75 -10.78 15.79
N GLN A 137 -10.79 -9.94 15.79
CA GLN A 137 -12.05 -10.24 15.12
C GLN A 137 -11.87 -10.33 13.61
N ILE A 138 -11.12 -9.38 13.02
CA ILE A 138 -10.81 -9.37 11.58
C ILE A 138 -10.07 -10.65 11.19
N LYS A 139 -9.03 -11.05 11.93
CA LYS A 139 -8.31 -12.31 11.67
C LYS A 139 -9.20 -13.55 11.74
N ARG A 140 -10.21 -13.56 12.64
CA ARG A 140 -11.14 -14.69 12.79
C ARG A 140 -12.20 -14.73 11.71
N GLN A 141 -12.68 -13.58 11.23
CA GLN A 141 -13.79 -13.50 10.26
C GLN A 141 -13.32 -13.40 8.81
N CYS A 142 -12.11 -12.89 8.57
CA CYS A 142 -11.54 -12.70 7.24
C CYS A 142 -10.59 -13.84 6.89
N ASP A 143 -11.13 -14.91 6.30
CA ASP A 143 -10.34 -15.99 5.72
C ASP A 143 -9.79 -15.57 4.35
N CYS A 144 -8.62 -14.92 4.36
CA CYS A 144 -7.90 -14.44 3.19
C CYS A 144 -6.60 -15.23 2.99
N ILE A 145 -6.69 -16.28 2.18
CA ILE A 145 -5.57 -17.13 1.78
C ILE A 145 -4.52 -16.36 0.98
N VAL A 146 -3.29 -16.86 0.99
CA VAL A 146 -2.19 -16.25 0.21
C VAL A 146 -2.43 -16.54 -1.27
N PRO A 147 -2.34 -15.55 -2.18
CA PRO A 147 -2.48 -15.83 -3.61
C PRO A 147 -1.30 -16.64 -4.15
N CYS A 148 -1.53 -17.37 -5.24
CA CYS A 148 -0.49 -18.16 -5.87
C CYS A 148 0.54 -17.28 -6.58
N GLU A 149 0.13 -16.11 -7.07
CA GLU A 149 1.06 -15.11 -7.59
C GLU A 149 0.96 -13.81 -6.77
N ILE A 150 2.10 -13.35 -6.26
CA ILE A 150 2.24 -12.09 -5.55
C ILE A 150 3.19 -11.20 -6.33
N LEU A 151 2.79 -9.95 -6.54
CA LEU A 151 3.67 -8.90 -7.02
C LEU A 151 3.88 -7.89 -5.88
N SER A 152 5.12 -7.61 -5.52
CA SER A 152 5.47 -6.65 -4.48
C SER A 152 6.63 -5.76 -4.91
N PHE A 153 6.70 -4.59 -4.28
CA PHE A 153 7.79 -3.63 -4.47
C PHE A 153 8.66 -3.65 -3.22
N ASP A 154 9.85 -4.21 -3.35
CA ASP A 154 10.88 -4.01 -2.34
C ASP A 154 11.51 -2.64 -2.58
N TYR A 155 11.85 -1.91 -1.52
CA TYR A 155 12.41 -0.58 -1.67
C TYR A 155 13.44 -0.25 -0.60
N SER A 156 14.35 0.66 -0.94
CA SER A 156 15.26 1.31 -0.01
C SER A 156 15.09 2.81 -0.11
N ILE A 157 15.15 3.49 1.03
CA ILE A 157 15.01 4.95 1.12
C ILE A 157 16.37 5.53 1.47
N SER A 158 16.79 6.57 0.74
CA SER A 158 17.81 7.49 1.19
C SER A 158 17.25 8.91 1.19
N SER A 159 17.74 9.75 2.09
CA SER A 159 17.28 11.14 2.22
C SER A 159 18.46 12.09 2.20
N SER A 160 18.22 13.30 1.71
CA SER A 160 19.14 14.43 1.83
C SER A 160 18.39 15.72 2.13
N LYS A 161 19.09 16.70 2.72
CA LYS A 161 18.49 18.02 2.93
C LYS A 161 18.21 18.67 1.58
N MET A 162 16.99 19.16 1.40
CA MET A 162 16.58 19.84 0.17
C MET A 162 17.16 21.26 0.13
N SER A 163 17.60 21.69 -1.05
CA SER A 163 18.06 23.06 -1.24
C SER A 163 16.87 24.01 -1.40
N ALA A 164 16.69 24.94 -0.46
CA ALA A 164 15.57 25.85 -0.49
C ALA A 164 15.64 26.87 -1.64
N LYS A 165 16.84 27.29 -2.05
CA LYS A 165 17.04 28.38 -3.04
C LYS A 165 16.45 28.07 -4.43
N PRO A 166 16.78 26.96 -5.10
CA PRO A 166 16.20 26.67 -6.42
C PRO A 166 14.69 26.50 -6.36
N ILE A 167 14.18 25.79 -5.36
CA ILE A 167 12.74 25.54 -5.16
C ILE A 167 12.00 26.86 -4.86
N SER A 168 12.58 27.73 -4.05
CA SER A 168 11.98 29.04 -3.73
C SER A 168 11.79 29.91 -4.97
N LEU A 169 12.73 29.87 -5.92
CA LEU A 169 12.65 30.61 -7.17
C LEU A 169 11.63 29.98 -8.13
N GLU A 170 11.66 28.65 -8.26
CA GLU A 170 10.78 27.91 -9.18
C GLU A 170 9.30 28.03 -8.79
N PHE A 171 9.00 27.89 -7.50
CA PHE A 171 7.63 27.89 -6.97
C PHE A 171 7.18 29.25 -6.40
N ASN A 172 8.02 30.28 -6.50
CA ASN A 172 7.77 31.61 -5.93
C ASN A 172 7.36 31.55 -4.44
N ARG A 173 8.18 30.86 -3.63
CA ARG A 173 8.00 30.67 -2.18
C ARG A 173 9.17 31.24 -1.39
N THR A 174 9.02 31.43 -0.08
CA THR A 174 10.14 31.81 0.79
C THR A 174 11.00 30.58 1.11
N ALA A 175 12.29 30.77 1.37
CA ALA A 175 13.17 29.68 1.78
C ALA A 175 12.67 28.97 3.06
N GLU A 176 12.12 29.73 4.00
CA GLU A 176 11.53 29.19 5.23
C GLU A 176 10.31 28.30 4.94
N SER A 177 9.42 28.71 4.02
CA SER A 177 8.27 27.89 3.62
C SER A 177 8.73 26.61 2.92
N VAL A 178 9.78 26.68 2.09
CA VAL A 178 10.33 25.46 1.45
C VAL A 178 10.88 24.49 2.49
N GLU A 179 11.62 24.95 3.50
CA GLU A 179 12.15 24.08 4.55
C GLU A 179 11.06 23.48 5.44
N LYS A 180 9.91 24.15 5.59
CA LYS A 180 8.83 23.70 6.46
C LYS A 180 7.77 22.88 5.74
N ASP A 181 7.44 23.23 4.51
CA ASP A 181 6.24 22.72 3.83
C ASP A 181 6.56 21.79 2.66
N PHE A 182 7.71 21.94 2.00
CA PHE A 182 8.00 21.18 0.78
C PHE A 182 8.66 19.84 1.08
N VAL A 183 8.29 18.83 0.31
CA VAL A 183 8.95 17.52 0.24
C VAL A 183 9.29 17.25 -1.21
N SER A 184 10.52 16.81 -1.48
CA SER A 184 10.90 16.27 -2.79
C SER A 184 10.96 14.75 -2.72
N VAL A 185 10.42 14.07 -3.72
CA VAL A 185 10.41 12.60 -3.78
C VAL A 185 10.81 12.14 -5.17
N ALA A 186 11.85 11.31 -5.24
CA ALA A 186 12.26 10.63 -6.46
C ALA A 186 12.02 9.12 -6.31
N LEU A 187 11.11 8.56 -7.10
CA LEU A 187 10.82 7.12 -7.15
C LEU A 187 11.41 6.54 -8.44
N TYR A 188 12.24 5.51 -8.34
CA TYR A 188 12.89 4.93 -9.52
C TYR A 188 13.23 3.47 -9.33
N TYR A 189 13.26 2.71 -10.43
CA TYR A 189 13.78 1.34 -10.39
C TYR A 189 15.31 1.36 -10.36
N THR A 190 15.91 0.53 -9.49
CA THR A 190 17.37 0.38 -9.48
C THR A 190 17.87 -0.29 -10.74
N ASP A 191 17.13 -1.30 -11.20
CA ASP A 191 17.47 -2.14 -12.34
C ASP A 191 16.19 -2.42 -13.15
N MET A 192 16.30 -2.56 -14.47
CA MET A 192 15.20 -2.99 -15.35
C MET A 192 14.91 -4.51 -15.27
N THR A 193 15.09 -5.11 -14.10
CA THR A 193 14.86 -6.54 -13.84
C THR A 193 13.89 -6.71 -12.67
N TYR A 194 13.37 -7.92 -12.51
CA TYR A 194 12.58 -8.31 -11.35
C TYR A 194 13.13 -9.60 -10.75
N GLU A 195 13.03 -9.73 -9.43
CA GLU A 195 13.34 -10.97 -8.73
C GLU A 195 12.12 -11.89 -8.79
N GLU A 196 12.29 -13.12 -9.29
CA GLU A 196 11.24 -14.13 -9.25
C GLU A 196 11.60 -15.23 -8.25
N VAL A 197 10.75 -15.45 -7.26
CA VAL A 197 10.88 -16.52 -6.27
C VAL A 197 9.77 -17.54 -6.51
N VAL A 198 10.15 -18.71 -7.03
CA VAL A 198 9.20 -19.78 -7.39
C VAL A 198 9.34 -20.94 -6.41
N GLN A 199 8.24 -21.33 -5.77
CA GLN A 199 8.17 -22.57 -5.02
C GLN A 199 8.12 -23.76 -5.97
N GLN A 200 8.99 -24.74 -5.75
CA GLN A 200 9.06 -25.97 -6.53
C GLN A 200 8.82 -27.17 -5.64
N GLU A 201 8.17 -28.19 -6.20
CA GLU A 201 8.03 -29.49 -5.56
C GLU A 201 9.43 -30.08 -5.35
N ALA A 202 9.77 -30.42 -4.11
CA ALA A 202 11.08 -31.00 -3.81
C ALA A 202 11.26 -32.38 -4.44
N TYR A 203 10.16 -33.09 -4.69
CA TYR A 203 10.20 -34.47 -5.14
C TYR A 203 8.92 -34.85 -5.89
N SER A 204 9.06 -35.27 -7.15
CA SER A 204 7.94 -35.66 -8.00
C SER A 204 7.57 -37.14 -7.80
N THR A 205 6.35 -37.53 -8.19
CA THR A 205 5.94 -38.93 -8.20
C THR A 205 6.82 -39.79 -9.11
N LEU A 206 7.28 -39.25 -10.24
CA LEU A 206 8.18 -39.94 -11.15
C LEU A 206 9.56 -40.19 -10.52
N THR A 207 10.09 -39.20 -9.80
CA THR A 207 11.35 -39.36 -9.03
C THR A 207 11.18 -40.45 -7.98
N LEU A 208 10.03 -40.49 -7.29
CA LEU A 208 9.73 -41.54 -6.32
C LEU A 208 9.73 -42.93 -6.93
N PHE A 209 9.10 -43.11 -8.08
CA PHE A 209 9.08 -44.42 -8.75
C PHE A 209 10.45 -44.82 -9.29
N ALA A 210 11.24 -43.86 -9.76
CA ALA A 210 12.59 -44.12 -10.24
C ALA A 210 13.55 -44.56 -9.12
N ASP A 211 13.38 -44.04 -7.90
CA ASP A 211 14.25 -44.39 -6.77
C ASP A 211 13.87 -45.72 -6.08
N ILE A 212 12.63 -46.21 -6.28
CA ILE A 212 12.12 -47.46 -5.69
C ILE A 212 12.22 -48.65 -6.67
N GLY A 213 12.25 -48.40 -7.97
CA GLY A 213 12.32 -49.41 -9.04
C GLY A 213 13.73 -49.94 -9.30
#